data_AF-A0AAJ1PTJ7-F1
#
_entry.id   AF-A0AAJ1PTJ7-F1
#
_cell.length_a   1.000
_cell.length_b   1.000
_cell.length_c   1.000
_cell.angle_alpha   90.00
_cell.angle_beta   90.00
_cell.angle_gamma   90.00
#
_symmetry.space_group_name_H-M   'P 1'
#
loop_
_entity.id
_entity.type
_entity.pdbx_description
1 polymer ?
#
loop_
_entity_poly.entity_id
_entity_poly.type
_entity_poly.pdbx_seq_one_letter_code
_entity_poly.pdbx_strand_id
1 'polypeptide(L)'
;MKDNNFLHEYINVQAYKHDGTLYRQWNNLKVIYENSKYIILFPKKAKVSEINNKIWSFNNCGFWFFPKKELYNCLLTIRPDGNYFYFNMASKYIFEDNTIKYIDYDLDIKIYPKDTLRIVDREEFTKNKLKYKYPNKLVKSLYKVIEKIIGYYYNDLEMFDYHNLENLKTILEQDKLLLKFQNKKIKDKHEKNNPWIH
;
A
#
# COMPACT_ATOMS: atom_id res chain seq x y z
N MET A 1 -1.22 4.77 28.39
CA MET A 1 -0.51 5.18 27.14
C MET A 1 -1.52 5.96 26.34
N LYS A 2 -1.19 7.16 25.83
CA LYS A 2 -2.18 8.00 25.13
C LYS A 2 -2.71 7.27 23.90
N ASP A 3 -4.02 7.09 23.84
CA ASP A 3 -4.75 6.72 22.63
C ASP A 3 -4.66 7.91 21.66
N ASN A 4 -3.54 8.01 20.96
CA ASN A 4 -3.38 9.00 19.89
C ASN A 4 -4.20 8.51 18.69
N ASN A 5 -5.47 8.89 18.65
CA ASN A 5 -6.33 8.59 17.52
C ASN A 5 -6.05 9.61 16.40
N PHE A 6 -5.16 9.27 15.47
CA PHE A 6 -4.73 10.13 14.34
C PHE A 6 -5.83 10.32 13.28
N LEU A 7 -7.06 9.92 13.57
CA LEU A 7 -8.15 9.92 12.61
C LEU A 7 -8.41 11.34 12.10
N HIS A 8 -8.42 11.50 10.77
CA HIS A 8 -8.55 12.76 10.04
C HIS A 8 -7.35 13.71 10.04
N GLU A 9 -6.22 13.35 10.67
CA GLU A 9 -5.00 14.12 10.55
C GLU A 9 -4.37 13.98 9.16
N TYR A 10 -3.61 15.01 8.77
CA TYR A 10 -2.80 14.98 7.56
C TYR A 10 -1.35 14.74 7.93
N ILE A 11 -0.76 13.70 7.35
CA ILE A 11 0.61 13.27 7.61
C ILE A 11 1.42 13.26 6.32
N ASN A 12 2.74 13.17 6.47
CA ASN A 12 3.65 12.92 5.36
C ASN A 12 4.06 11.45 5.30
N VAL A 13 4.60 11.04 4.16
CA VAL A 13 5.25 9.73 3.99
C VAL A 13 6.60 9.94 3.34
N GLN A 14 7.64 9.27 3.85
CA GLN A 14 8.98 9.28 3.28
C GLN A 14 9.48 7.86 3.06
N ALA A 15 9.95 7.60 1.85
CA ALA A 15 10.63 6.37 1.46
C ALA A 15 12.12 6.62 1.36
N TYR A 16 12.90 5.81 2.05
CA TYR A 16 14.35 5.85 2.08
C TYR A 16 14.93 4.62 1.37
N LYS A 17 16.16 4.73 0.86
CA LYS A 17 16.98 3.57 0.54
C LYS A 17 17.68 3.06 1.80
N HIS A 18 18.21 1.86 1.75
CA HIS A 18 18.83 1.21 2.91
C HIS A 18 20.08 1.93 3.43
N ASP A 19 20.73 2.75 2.60
CA ASP A 19 21.85 3.60 3.00
C ASP A 19 21.41 4.91 3.67
N GLY A 20 20.10 5.12 3.88
CA GLY A 20 19.54 6.33 4.48
C GLY A 20 19.22 7.45 3.48
N THR A 21 19.43 7.24 2.18
CA THR A 21 19.08 8.23 1.15
C THR A 21 17.57 8.42 1.08
N LEU A 22 17.07 9.66 1.22
CA LEU A 22 15.67 9.98 0.96
C LEU A 22 15.38 9.85 -0.55
N TYR A 23 14.60 8.85 -0.92
CA TYR A 23 14.28 8.53 -2.31
C TYR A 23 13.02 9.24 -2.79
N ARG A 24 11.97 9.26 -1.96
CA ARG A 24 10.68 9.85 -2.32
C ARG A 24 9.92 10.34 -1.08
N GLN A 25 9.21 11.45 -1.24
CA GLN A 25 8.35 12.01 -0.20
C GLN A 25 6.96 12.31 -0.76
N TRP A 26 5.93 12.02 0.02
CA TRP A 26 4.53 12.39 -0.24
C TRP A 26 4.05 13.27 0.89
N ASN A 27 3.41 14.39 0.55
CA ASN A 27 2.91 15.35 1.52
C ASN A 27 1.38 15.41 1.54
N ASN A 28 0.81 15.70 2.71
CA ASN A 28 -0.62 15.93 2.94
C ASN A 28 -1.50 14.71 2.62
N LEU A 29 -1.12 13.53 3.10
CA LEU A 29 -1.97 12.35 3.03
C LEU A 29 -2.91 12.32 4.22
N LYS A 30 -4.20 12.09 3.99
CA LYS A 30 -5.18 12.02 5.07
C LYS A 30 -5.15 10.64 5.71
N VAL A 31 -5.08 10.56 7.04
CA VAL A 31 -5.33 9.33 7.80
C VAL A 31 -6.84 9.08 7.83
N ILE A 32 -7.26 7.96 7.22
CA ILE A 32 -8.69 7.60 7.12
C ILE A 32 -9.07 6.56 8.17
N TYR A 33 -8.12 5.72 8.59
CA TYR A 33 -8.39 4.67 9.55
C TYR A 33 -7.08 4.20 10.21
N GLU A 34 -7.18 3.83 11.48
CA GLU A 34 -6.09 3.19 12.21
C GLU A 34 -6.64 2.18 13.22
N ASN A 35 -5.96 1.05 13.35
CA ASN A 35 -6.19 0.10 14.44
C ASN A 35 -4.86 -0.50 14.94
N SER A 36 -4.94 -1.53 15.77
CA SER A 36 -3.75 -2.22 16.32
C SER A 36 -2.93 -2.98 15.26
N LYS A 37 -3.47 -3.21 14.06
CA LYS A 37 -2.84 -3.97 12.97
C LYS A 37 -2.25 -3.09 11.87
N TYR A 38 -2.91 -2.00 11.49
CA TYR A 38 -2.48 -1.15 10.38
C TYR A 38 -3.00 0.29 10.48
N ILE A 39 -2.38 1.18 9.72
CA ILE A 39 -2.88 2.53 9.39
C ILE A 39 -3.20 2.60 7.89
N ILE A 40 -4.27 3.31 7.53
CA ILE A 40 -4.72 3.53 6.15
C ILE A 40 -4.69 5.01 5.83
N LEU A 41 -3.95 5.34 4.77
CA LEU A 41 -3.87 6.70 4.25
C LEU A 41 -4.65 6.83 2.94
N PHE A 42 -5.12 8.05 2.69
CA PHE A 42 -5.72 8.45 1.43
C PHE A 42 -4.84 9.48 0.72
N PRO A 43 -4.10 9.09 -0.33
CA PRO A 43 -3.09 9.91 -0.99
C PRO A 43 -3.67 10.89 -2.04
N LYS A 44 -4.95 11.28 -1.96
CA LYS A 44 -5.58 12.11 -3.00
C LYS A 44 -4.94 13.50 -3.05
N LYS A 45 -4.40 13.86 -4.22
CA LYS A 45 -3.66 15.10 -4.47
C LYS A 45 -2.39 15.24 -3.61
N ALA A 46 -1.84 14.12 -3.12
CA ALA A 46 -0.57 14.14 -2.42
C ALA A 46 0.51 14.71 -3.34
N LYS A 47 1.28 15.69 -2.85
CA LYS A 47 2.43 16.24 -3.57
C LYS A 47 3.60 15.28 -3.39
N VAL A 48 4.11 14.76 -4.50
CA VAL A 48 5.23 13.82 -4.53
C VAL A 48 6.49 14.54 -4.95
N SER A 49 7.55 14.37 -4.17
CA SER A 49 8.90 14.85 -4.47
C SER A 49 9.83 13.65 -4.62
N GLU A 50 10.58 13.60 -5.71
CA GLU A 50 11.57 12.57 -6.01
C GLU A 50 13.00 13.10 -5.84
N ILE A 51 13.97 12.18 -5.69
CA ILE A 51 15.39 12.49 -5.51
C ILE A 51 15.99 13.37 -6.61
N ASN A 52 15.42 13.36 -7.82
CA ASN A 52 15.85 14.19 -8.96
C ASN A 52 15.15 15.57 -9.00
N ASN A 53 14.59 16.03 -7.87
CA ASN A 53 13.79 17.26 -7.75
C ASN A 53 12.53 17.30 -8.61
N LYS A 54 12.09 16.17 -9.19
CA LYS A 54 10.82 16.10 -9.89
C LYS A 54 9.68 16.16 -8.87
N ILE A 55 8.70 17.03 -9.16
CA ILE A 55 7.50 17.20 -8.35
C ILE A 55 6.27 16.86 -9.20
N TRP A 56 5.39 16.03 -8.66
CA TRP A 56 4.12 15.68 -9.31
C TRP A 56 3.02 15.43 -8.29
N SER A 57 1.76 15.38 -8.74
CA SER A 57 0.61 15.14 -7.86
C SER A 57 0.05 13.73 -8.07
N PHE A 58 -0.06 12.96 -6.98
CA PHE A 58 -0.71 11.66 -7.02
C PHE A 58 -2.23 11.84 -7.09
N ASN A 59 -2.81 11.56 -8.25
CA ASN A 59 -4.23 11.77 -8.53
C ASN A 59 -5.05 10.48 -8.63
N ASN A 60 -4.43 9.32 -8.40
CA ASN A 60 -5.19 8.07 -8.35
C ASN A 60 -6.03 8.00 -7.08
N CYS A 61 -7.20 7.40 -7.20
CA CYS A 61 -8.07 7.13 -6.07
C CYS A 61 -7.71 5.76 -5.50
N GLY A 62 -7.26 5.73 -4.25
CA GLY A 62 -6.82 4.52 -3.61
C GLY A 62 -6.60 4.66 -2.11
N PHE A 63 -6.37 3.53 -1.46
CA PHE A 63 -6.06 3.42 -0.05
C PHE A 63 -4.65 2.87 0.09
N TRP A 64 -3.83 3.52 0.90
CA TRP A 64 -2.47 3.07 1.18
C TRP A 64 -2.39 2.48 2.57
N PHE A 65 -2.28 1.15 2.62
CA PHE A 65 -2.20 0.36 3.83
C PHE A 65 -0.75 0.25 4.30
N PHE A 66 -0.54 0.53 5.57
CA PHE A 66 0.72 0.32 6.27
C PHE A 66 0.49 -0.62 7.47
N PRO A 67 0.70 -1.93 7.30
CA PRO A 67 0.69 -2.87 8.41
C PRO A 67 1.80 -2.58 9.42
N LYS A 68 1.45 -2.58 10.72
CA LYS A 68 2.37 -2.23 11.82
C LYS A 68 3.49 -3.25 12.03
N LYS A 69 3.32 -4.50 11.56
CA LYS A 69 4.22 -5.62 11.86
C LYS A 69 4.76 -6.35 10.63
N GLU A 70 4.43 -5.89 9.42
CA GLU A 70 4.84 -6.55 8.17
C GLU A 70 6.01 -5.81 7.51
N LEU A 71 6.70 -6.49 6.59
CA LEU A 71 7.75 -5.90 5.75
C LEU A 71 7.21 -5.52 4.37
N TYR A 72 6.04 -4.88 4.35
CA TYR A 72 5.47 -4.30 3.15
C TYR A 72 4.51 -3.17 3.50
N ASN A 73 4.25 -2.30 2.54
CA ASN A 73 3.04 -1.49 2.48
C ASN A 73 2.27 -1.84 1.20
N CYS A 74 0.97 -1.53 1.15
CA CYS A 74 0.12 -1.90 0.02
C CYS A 74 -0.73 -0.72 -0.43
N LEU A 75 -0.59 -0.34 -1.69
CA LEU A 75 -1.46 0.65 -2.32
C LEU A 75 -2.56 -0.08 -3.10
N LEU A 76 -3.79 0.02 -2.59
CA LEU A 76 -5.01 -0.40 -3.28
C LEU A 76 -5.51 0.76 -4.13
N THR A 77 -5.45 0.63 -5.45
CA THR A 77 -6.04 1.59 -6.37
C THR A 77 -7.38 1.07 -6.90
N ILE A 78 -8.43 1.88 -6.80
CA ILE A 78 -9.79 1.51 -7.21
C ILE A 78 -10.10 2.15 -8.56
N ARG A 79 -10.40 1.31 -9.56
CA ARG A 79 -10.69 1.72 -10.93
C ARG A 79 -11.96 1.03 -11.47
N PRO A 80 -12.58 1.56 -12.54
CA PRO A 80 -13.77 0.93 -13.13
C PRO A 80 -13.53 -0.48 -13.64
N ASP A 81 -12.30 -0.76 -14.10
CA ASP A 81 -11.84 -2.07 -14.55
C ASP A 81 -11.47 -3.02 -13.39
N GLY A 82 -11.53 -2.54 -12.15
CA GLY A 82 -11.40 -3.31 -10.92
C GLY A 82 -10.29 -2.81 -9.99
N ASN A 83 -9.98 -3.62 -8.98
CA ASN A 83 -9.01 -3.28 -7.94
C ASN A 83 -7.59 -3.67 -8.35
N TYR A 84 -6.65 -2.75 -8.16
CA TYR A 84 -5.23 -2.97 -8.38
C TYR A 84 -4.52 -2.94 -7.04
N PHE A 85 -3.76 -3.97 -6.73
CA PHE A 85 -2.93 -4.00 -5.52
C PHE A 85 -1.47 -3.89 -5.92
N TYR A 86 -0.78 -2.98 -5.24
CA TYR A 86 0.67 -2.81 -5.34
C TYR A 86 1.27 -2.98 -3.96
N PHE A 87 1.94 -4.10 -3.74
CA PHE A 87 2.70 -4.37 -2.53
C PHE A 87 4.14 -3.94 -2.77
N ASN A 88 4.60 -3.00 -1.96
CA ASN A 88 5.99 -2.59 -1.90
C ASN A 88 6.66 -3.31 -0.74
N MET A 89 7.67 -4.14 -1.00
CA MET A 89 8.47 -4.73 0.06
C MET A 89 9.30 -3.64 0.74
N ALA A 90 9.02 -3.44 2.01
CA ALA A 90 9.52 -2.29 2.76
C ALA A 90 9.95 -2.70 4.16
N SER A 91 10.70 -1.84 4.86
CA SER A 91 10.85 -2.01 6.30
C SER A 91 9.50 -1.85 6.99
N LYS A 92 9.44 -2.32 8.24
CA LYS A 92 8.43 -1.79 9.16
C LYS A 92 8.57 -0.28 9.19
N TYR A 93 7.45 0.42 9.12
CA TYR A 93 7.47 1.86 9.20
C TYR A 93 7.74 2.32 10.64
N ILE A 94 8.30 3.51 10.77
CA ILE A 94 8.28 4.29 11.99
C ILE A 94 7.41 5.53 11.78
N PHE A 95 6.89 6.08 12.87
CA PHE A 95 6.14 7.33 12.84
C PHE A 95 6.82 8.34 13.74
N GLU A 96 7.33 9.41 13.14
CA GLU A 96 7.99 10.52 13.82
C GLU A 96 7.79 11.79 12.99
N ASP A 97 7.81 12.97 13.62
CA ASP A 97 7.64 14.27 12.93
C ASP A 97 6.40 14.33 12.03
N ASN A 98 5.27 13.78 12.50
CA ASN A 98 4.04 13.69 11.72
C ASN A 98 4.23 13.01 10.34
N THR A 99 5.15 12.04 10.28
CA THR A 99 5.62 11.42 9.05
C THR A 99 5.80 9.91 9.24
N ILE A 100 5.18 9.12 8.35
CA ILE A 100 5.52 7.70 8.19
C ILE A 100 6.83 7.61 7.41
N LYS A 101 7.84 6.98 8.01
CA LYS A 101 9.16 6.76 7.37
C LYS A 101 9.40 5.27 7.22
N TYR A 102 9.85 4.83 6.04
CA TYR A 102 10.19 3.44 5.78
C TYR A 102 11.35 3.31 4.79
N ILE A 103 12.00 2.15 4.77
CA ILE A 103 13.01 1.79 3.76
C ILE A 103 12.32 1.00 2.65
N ASP A 104 12.52 1.42 1.41
CA ASP A 104 12.09 0.72 0.20
C ASP A 104 13.15 -0.32 -0.20
N TYR A 105 12.72 -1.57 -0.42
CA TYR A 105 13.61 -2.66 -0.80
C TYR A 105 13.54 -3.01 -2.28
N ASP A 106 12.88 -2.23 -3.13
CA ASP A 106 12.92 -2.36 -4.59
C ASP A 106 12.46 -3.73 -5.12
N LEU A 107 11.55 -4.36 -4.40
CA LEU A 107 10.95 -5.64 -4.78
C LEU A 107 9.46 -5.56 -4.55
N ASP A 108 8.68 -5.74 -5.61
CA ASP A 108 7.26 -5.42 -5.56
C ASP A 108 6.40 -6.56 -6.08
N ILE A 109 5.14 -6.59 -5.62
CA ILE A 109 4.09 -7.45 -6.18
C ILE A 109 2.97 -6.57 -6.72
N LYS A 110 2.57 -6.82 -7.97
CA LYS A 110 1.40 -6.19 -8.61
C LYS A 110 0.33 -7.24 -8.84
N ILE A 111 -0.88 -6.99 -8.38
CA ILE A 111 -2.07 -7.79 -8.68
C ILE A 111 -3.04 -6.91 -9.47
N TYR A 112 -3.42 -7.40 -10.65
CA TYR A 112 -4.32 -6.74 -11.58
C TYR A 112 -5.75 -7.31 -11.47
N PRO A 113 -6.80 -6.56 -11.87
CA PRO A 113 -8.21 -6.99 -11.75
C PRO A 113 -8.60 -8.29 -12.46
N LYS A 114 -7.78 -8.75 -13.42
CA LYS A 114 -7.95 -10.03 -14.12
C LYS A 114 -7.06 -11.12 -13.54
N ASP A 115 -6.84 -11.07 -12.24
CA ASP A 115 -6.12 -12.09 -11.47
C ASP A 115 -4.77 -12.47 -12.09
N THR A 116 -3.98 -11.46 -12.44
CA THR A 116 -2.57 -11.67 -12.79
C THR A 116 -1.71 -11.13 -11.66
N LEU A 117 -1.08 -12.00 -10.89
CA LEU A 117 -0.04 -11.64 -9.94
C LEU A 117 1.31 -11.56 -10.68
N ARG A 118 2.06 -10.48 -10.44
CA ARG A 118 3.42 -10.31 -10.96
C ARG A 118 4.35 -9.83 -9.86
N ILE A 119 5.42 -10.56 -9.63
CA ILE A 119 6.60 -10.02 -8.94
C ILE A 119 7.34 -9.15 -9.97
N VAL A 120 7.65 -7.90 -9.61
CA VAL A 120 8.34 -6.94 -10.49
C VAL A 120 9.59 -6.38 -9.80
N ASP A 121 10.40 -5.63 -10.55
CA ASP A 121 11.62 -4.94 -10.08
C ASP A 121 12.72 -5.87 -9.51
N ARG A 122 12.66 -7.17 -9.84
CA ARG A 122 13.66 -8.19 -9.46
C ARG A 122 15.11 -7.80 -9.79
N GLU A 123 15.32 -7.17 -10.94
CA GLU A 123 16.66 -6.73 -11.36
C GLU A 123 17.16 -5.55 -10.52
N GLU A 124 16.29 -4.59 -10.20
CA GLU A 124 16.61 -3.47 -9.32
C GLU A 124 16.90 -3.98 -7.91
N PHE A 125 16.06 -4.86 -7.37
CA PHE A 125 16.31 -5.54 -6.10
C PHE A 125 17.69 -6.21 -6.07
N THR A 126 18.03 -6.99 -7.12
CA THR A 126 19.29 -7.73 -7.17
C THR A 126 20.49 -6.78 -7.14
N LYS A 127 20.43 -5.69 -7.91
CA LYS A 127 21.48 -4.65 -7.93
C LYS A 127 21.59 -3.94 -6.58
N ASN A 128 20.46 -3.50 -6.02
CA ASN A 128 20.42 -2.72 -4.78
C ASN A 128 20.77 -3.56 -3.55
N LYS A 129 20.38 -4.84 -3.52
CA LYS A 129 20.82 -5.80 -2.51
C LYS A 129 22.34 -5.87 -2.41
N LEU A 130 23.03 -5.90 -3.54
CA LEU A 130 24.50 -5.92 -3.59
C LEU A 130 25.08 -4.55 -3.23
N LYS A 131 24.57 -3.48 -3.86
CA LYS A 131 25.03 -2.09 -3.66
C LYS A 131 24.95 -1.67 -2.19
N TYR A 132 23.80 -1.89 -1.56
CA TYR A 132 23.53 -1.48 -0.18
C TYR A 132 23.79 -2.58 0.84
N LYS A 133 24.32 -3.74 0.41
CA LYS A 133 24.71 -4.87 1.28
C LYS A 133 23.58 -5.34 2.21
N TYR A 134 22.40 -5.59 1.66
CA TYR A 134 21.25 -6.04 2.46
C TYR A 134 21.61 -7.31 3.25
N PRO A 135 21.35 -7.36 4.58
CA PRO A 135 21.64 -8.54 5.38
C PRO A 135 20.90 -9.78 4.86
N ASN A 136 21.56 -10.93 4.84
CA ASN A 136 20.95 -12.20 4.39
C ASN A 136 19.66 -12.53 5.16
N LYS A 137 19.60 -12.21 6.46
CA LYS A 137 18.40 -12.39 7.28
C LYS A 137 17.22 -11.55 6.78
N LEU A 138 17.47 -10.28 6.42
CA LEU A 138 16.46 -9.40 5.86
C LEU A 138 15.93 -9.96 4.54
N VAL A 139 16.83 -10.33 3.63
CA VAL A 139 16.46 -10.88 2.31
C VAL A 139 15.58 -12.12 2.46
N LYS A 140 15.93 -13.03 3.37
CA LYS A 140 15.09 -14.20 3.69
C LYS A 140 13.70 -13.80 4.23
N SER A 141 13.62 -12.77 5.07
CA SER A 141 12.35 -12.26 5.58
C SER A 141 11.48 -11.64 4.48
N LEU A 142 12.06 -10.93 3.51
CA LEU A 142 11.32 -10.37 2.38
C LEU A 142 10.72 -11.48 1.50
N TYR A 143 11.49 -12.52 1.19
CA TYR A 143 10.96 -13.67 0.44
C TYR A 143 9.82 -14.39 1.17
N LYS A 144 9.91 -14.55 2.49
CA LYS A 144 8.80 -15.12 3.29
C LYS A 144 7.52 -14.27 3.22
N VAL A 145 7.66 -12.94 3.19
CA VAL A 145 6.51 -12.04 3.01
C VAL A 145 5.91 -12.19 1.62
N ILE A 146 6.73 -12.34 0.58
CA ILE A 146 6.27 -12.62 -0.79
C ILE A 146 5.51 -13.95 -0.85
N GLU A 147 6.07 -15.02 -0.29
CA GLU A 147 5.42 -16.33 -0.19
C GLU A 147 4.06 -16.23 0.52
N LYS A 148 4.00 -15.49 1.63
CA LYS A 148 2.75 -15.22 2.37
C LYS A 148 1.72 -14.49 1.51
N ILE A 149 2.12 -13.44 0.78
CA ILE A 149 1.22 -12.68 -0.12
C ILE A 149 0.70 -13.56 -1.25
N ILE A 150 1.58 -14.36 -1.85
CA ILE A 150 1.22 -15.33 -2.89
C ILE A 150 0.26 -16.38 -2.33
N GLY A 151 0.51 -16.87 -1.12
CA GLY A 151 -0.38 -17.78 -0.42
C GLY A 151 -1.77 -17.19 -0.21
N TYR A 152 -1.88 -15.93 0.23
CA TYR A 152 -3.17 -15.26 0.34
C TYR A 152 -3.88 -15.13 -1.00
N TYR A 153 -3.13 -14.79 -2.04
CA TYR A 153 -3.65 -14.66 -3.39
C TYR A 153 -4.27 -15.96 -3.93
N TYR A 154 -3.55 -17.08 -3.83
CA TYR A 154 -4.02 -18.37 -4.39
C TYR A 154 -5.05 -19.10 -3.54
N ASN A 155 -5.05 -18.89 -2.22
CA ASN A 155 -6.02 -19.54 -1.32
C ASN A 155 -7.28 -18.69 -1.11
N ASP A 156 -7.45 -17.60 -1.86
CA ASP A 156 -8.56 -16.64 -1.74
C ASP A 156 -8.76 -16.13 -0.30
N LEU A 157 -7.65 -16.04 0.46
CA LEU A 157 -7.68 -15.54 1.83
C LEU A 157 -7.71 -14.02 1.82
N GLU A 158 -8.49 -13.45 2.73
CA GLU A 158 -8.52 -12.01 2.92
C GLU A 158 -7.16 -11.50 3.41
N MET A 159 -6.50 -10.69 2.58
CA MET A 159 -5.23 -10.02 2.93
C MET A 159 -5.43 -8.83 3.87
N PHE A 160 -6.59 -8.19 3.74
CA PHE A 160 -7.05 -7.07 4.56
C PHE A 160 -8.48 -7.40 4.99
N ASP A 161 -8.87 -6.94 6.18
CA ASP A 161 -10.24 -7.06 6.66
C ASP A 161 -11.15 -6.17 5.80
N TYR A 162 -11.65 -6.75 4.71
CA TYR A 162 -12.36 -6.04 3.63
C TYR A 162 -13.73 -5.53 4.08
N HIS A 163 -14.28 -6.07 5.18
CA HIS A 163 -15.49 -5.53 5.81
C HIS A 163 -15.31 -4.05 6.21
N ASN A 164 -14.07 -3.57 6.37
CA ASN A 164 -13.80 -2.15 6.56
C ASN A 164 -13.85 -1.31 5.26
N LEU A 165 -13.83 -1.88 4.06
CA LEU A 165 -13.87 -1.07 2.82
C LEU A 165 -15.19 -0.33 2.63
N GLU A 166 -16.32 -0.90 3.06
CA GLU A 166 -17.59 -0.16 3.08
C GLU A 166 -17.55 0.99 4.08
N ASN A 167 -16.99 0.77 5.28
CA ASN A 167 -16.74 1.84 6.24
C ASN A 167 -15.79 2.92 5.68
N LEU A 168 -14.77 2.52 4.91
CA LEU A 168 -13.88 3.47 4.24
C LEU A 168 -14.61 4.29 3.17
N LYS A 169 -15.57 3.71 2.43
CA LYS A 169 -16.46 4.47 1.54
C LYS A 169 -17.26 5.50 2.35
N THR A 170 -17.89 5.09 3.45
CA THR A 170 -18.64 6.02 4.32
C THR A 170 -17.76 7.16 4.82
N ILE A 171 -16.53 6.88 5.25
CA ILE A 171 -15.59 7.93 5.71
C ILE A 171 -15.22 8.88 4.57
N LEU A 172 -14.95 8.36 3.37
CA LEU A 172 -14.67 9.18 2.20
C LEU A 172 -15.88 10.04 1.77
N GLU A 173 -17.11 9.56 1.97
CA GLU A 173 -18.37 10.26 1.67
C GLU A 173 -18.57 11.44 2.61
N GLN A 174 -18.41 11.20 3.91
CA GLN A 174 -18.45 12.22 4.96
C GLN A 174 -17.43 13.34 4.69
N ASP A 175 -16.24 12.97 4.21
CA ASP A 175 -15.18 13.94 3.91
C ASP A 175 -15.35 14.70 2.57
N LYS A 176 -16.45 14.47 1.83
CA LYS A 176 -16.65 14.97 0.44
C LYS A 176 -15.49 14.59 -0.51
N LEU A 177 -14.67 13.62 -0.12
CA LEU A 177 -13.56 13.10 -0.93
C LEU A 177 -14.08 12.17 -2.03
N LEU A 178 -15.32 11.71 -1.88
CA LEU A 178 -16.00 10.72 -2.72
C LEU A 178 -16.69 11.26 -3.98
N LEU A 179 -16.65 12.56 -4.27
CA LEU A 179 -17.27 13.18 -5.47
C LEU A 179 -16.85 12.57 -6.84
N LYS A 180 -15.89 11.62 -6.89
CA LYS A 180 -15.52 10.84 -8.08
C LYS A 180 -15.62 9.31 -7.93
N PHE A 181 -16.09 8.82 -6.79
CA PHE A 181 -16.25 7.40 -6.48
C PHE A 181 -17.65 6.89 -6.86
N GLN A 182 -18.64 7.79 -6.98
CA GLN A 182 -20.05 7.49 -7.26
C GLN A 182 -20.33 6.74 -8.58
N ASN A 183 -19.32 6.53 -9.44
CA ASN A 183 -19.46 5.72 -10.66
C ASN A 183 -18.59 4.45 -10.69
N LYS A 184 -17.98 4.03 -9.58
CA LYS A 184 -17.05 2.88 -9.56
C LYS A 184 -17.47 1.84 -8.52
N LYS A 185 -18.13 0.78 -8.98
CA LYS A 185 -18.34 -0.42 -8.17
C LYS A 185 -16.99 -0.98 -7.74
N ILE A 186 -16.76 -1.10 -6.43
CA ILE A 186 -15.81 -2.09 -5.91
C ILE A 186 -16.44 -3.43 -6.28
N LYS A 187 -15.83 -4.17 -7.21
CA LYS A 187 -16.26 -5.54 -7.45
C LYS A 187 -15.80 -6.36 -6.26
N ASP A 188 -16.76 -6.87 -5.49
CA ASP A 188 -16.48 -7.90 -4.49
C ASP A 188 -15.99 -9.14 -5.22
N LYS A 189 -14.93 -9.74 -4.68
CA LYS A 189 -14.33 -10.98 -5.18
C LYS A 189 -15.32 -12.17 -5.17
N HIS A 190 -16.46 -12.00 -4.50
CA HIS A 190 -17.50 -13.01 -4.29
C HIS A 190 -18.57 -13.10 -5.40
N GLU A 191 -18.59 -12.21 -6.39
CA GLU A 191 -19.38 -12.45 -7.61
C GLU A 191 -18.61 -13.36 -8.59
N LYS A 192 -18.29 -14.59 -8.17
CA LYS A 192 -17.92 -15.66 -9.11
C LYS A 192 -19.20 -16.32 -9.59
N ASN A 193 -19.63 -15.97 -10.80
CA ASN A 193 -20.51 -16.82 -11.60
C ASN A 193 -19.83 -18.18 -11.74
N ASN A 194 -20.41 -19.20 -11.12
CA ASN A 194 -19.98 -20.59 -11.18
C ASN A 194 -20.32 -21.13 -12.58
N PRO A 195 -19.36 -21.39 -13.49
CA PRO A 195 -19.65 -21.84 -14.85
C PRO A 195 -19.89 -23.36 -14.95
N TRP A 196 -20.07 -24.06 -13.83
CA TRP A 196 -20.19 -25.53 -13.79
C TRP A 196 -21.49 -26.01 -13.13
N ILE A 197 -22.61 -25.36 -13.44
CA ILE A 197 -23.94 -25.92 -13.17
C ILE A 197 -24.77 -25.82 -14.46
N HIS A 198 -24.65 -26.84 -15.31
CA HIS A 198 -25.69 -27.32 -16.22
C HIS A 198 -25.65 -28.85 -16.19
#